data_AF-A0A1I7I3I4-F1
#
_entry.id   AF-A0A1I7I3I4-F1
#
_cell.length_a   1.000
_cell.length_b   1.000
_cell.length_c   1.000
_cell.angle_alpha   90.00
_cell.angle_beta   90.00
_cell.angle_gamma   90.00
#
_symmetry.space_group_name_H-M   'P 1'
#
loop_
_entity.id
_entity.type
_entity.pdbx_description
1 polymer ?
#
loop_
_entity_poly.entity_id
_entity_poly.type
_entity_poly.pdbx_seq_one_letter_code
_entity_poly.pdbx_strand_id
1 'polypeptide(L)'
;MENNSFKTYGTIEKLRPNVRKGTTTQKDVVYFYFVKNDSVFHKIKQLPNYGIEHLGIKLYESYSLKVVESDYGIFDIDFKKRKDTVIDKRNYKVQIYNTANHRYIIE
;
A
#
# COMPACT_ATOMS: atom_id res chain seq x y z
N MET A 1 4.72 20.41 -0.73
CA MET A 1 4.55 19.28 0.23
C MET A 1 5.88 18.97 0.92
N GLU A 2 6.58 19.97 1.48
CA GLU A 2 7.94 19.76 1.99
C GLU A 2 8.05 19.65 3.53
N ASN A 3 7.14 20.21 4.32
CA ASN A 3 7.47 20.46 5.73
C ASN A 3 6.93 19.48 6.79
N ASN A 4 6.21 18.40 6.45
CA ASN A 4 5.77 17.44 7.48
C ASN A 4 5.49 16.04 6.92
N SER A 5 6.53 15.33 6.49
CA SER A 5 6.38 13.97 5.96
C SER A 5 7.59 13.12 6.32
N PHE A 6 7.36 11.85 6.58
CA PHE A 6 8.42 10.88 6.86
C PHE A 6 8.54 9.87 5.71
N LYS A 7 9.74 9.29 5.60
CA LYS A 7 10.01 8.16 4.70
C LYS A 7 9.91 6.85 5.48
N THR A 8 9.29 5.86 4.87
CA THR A 8 9.17 4.50 5.37
C THR A 8 9.11 3.53 4.18
N TYR A 9 8.74 2.27 4.41
CA TYR A 9 8.54 1.28 3.38
C TYR A 9 7.13 0.72 3.45
N GLY A 10 6.50 0.58 2.28
CA GLY A 10 5.21 -0.09 2.12
C GLY A 10 5.41 -1.49 1.56
N THR A 11 4.97 -2.52 2.28
CA THR A 11 5.02 -3.93 1.86
C THR A 11 3.68 -4.34 1.24
N ILE A 12 3.73 -4.94 0.05
CA ILE A 12 2.53 -5.37 -0.68
C ILE A 12 1.95 -6.62 -0.02
N GLU A 13 0.67 -6.57 0.33
CA GLU A 13 -0.04 -7.67 0.96
C GLU A 13 -1.08 -8.32 0.05
N LYS A 14 -1.65 -7.57 -0.90
CA LYS A 14 -2.58 -8.11 -1.88
C LYS A 14 -2.58 -7.30 -3.17
N LEU A 15 -2.71 -8.00 -4.29
CA LEU A 15 -2.84 -7.41 -5.62
C LEU A 15 -4.17 -7.85 -6.22
N ARG A 16 -4.92 -6.90 -6.77
CA ARG A 16 -6.15 -7.16 -7.50
C ARG A 16 -6.07 -6.44 -8.85
N PRO A 17 -5.54 -7.10 -9.89
CA PRO A 17 -5.52 -6.53 -11.23
C PRO A 17 -6.93 -6.49 -11.84
N ASN A 18 -7.16 -5.62 -12.82
CA ASN A 18 -8.37 -5.55 -13.64
C ASN A 18 -9.69 -5.42 -12.86
N VAL A 19 -9.68 -4.76 -11.71
CA VAL A 19 -10.90 -4.50 -10.91
C VAL A 19 -11.79 -3.54 -11.67
N ARG A 20 -13.01 -3.99 -11.98
CA ARG A 20 -14.02 -3.16 -12.64
C ARG A 20 -14.48 -2.05 -11.69
N LYS A 21 -14.45 -0.80 -12.17
CA LYS A 21 -15.09 0.35 -11.54
C LYS A 21 -16.17 0.87 -12.49
N GLY A 22 -17.40 0.37 -12.32
CA GLY A 22 -18.51 0.64 -13.23
C GLY A 22 -18.46 -0.23 -14.49
N THR A 23 -19.05 0.25 -15.59
CA THR A 23 -19.24 -0.51 -16.82
C THR A 23 -18.02 -0.53 -17.74
N THR A 24 -17.26 0.56 -17.82
CA THR A 24 -16.21 0.73 -18.84
C THR A 24 -14.79 0.87 -18.27
N THR A 25 -14.65 1.23 -17.00
CA THR A 25 -13.33 1.51 -16.42
C THR A 25 -12.81 0.31 -15.63
N GLN A 26 -11.59 -0.12 -15.93
CA GLN A 26 -10.83 -1.08 -15.14
C GLN A 26 -9.67 -0.37 -14.44
N LYS A 27 -9.35 -0.82 -13.23
CA LYS A 27 -8.22 -0.33 -12.45
C LYS A 27 -7.53 -1.48 -11.76
N ASP A 28 -6.24 -1.30 -11.53
CA ASP A 28 -5.49 -2.18 -10.66
C ASP A 28 -5.53 -1.64 -9.24
N VAL A 29 -5.75 -2.54 -8.27
CA VAL A 29 -5.79 -2.18 -6.86
C VAL A 29 -4.67 -2.91 -6.13
N VAL A 30 -3.80 -2.12 -5.52
CA VAL A 30 -2.67 -2.58 -4.70
C VAL A 30 -2.99 -2.32 -3.24
N TYR A 31 -3.02 -3.39 -2.46
CA TYR A 31 -3.13 -3.34 -1.02
C TYR A 31 -1.72 -3.51 -0.44
N PHE A 32 -1.36 -2.61 0.46
CA PHE A 32 -0.05 -2.61 1.09
C PHE A 32 -0.17 -2.06 2.50
N TYR A 33 0.81 -2.36 3.34
CA TYR A 33 0.91 -1.77 4.66
C TYR A 33 2.27 -1.14 4.88
N PHE A 34 2.32 -0.18 5.80
CA PHE A 34 3.57 0.29 6.36
C PHE A 34 3.50 0.24 7.88
N VAL A 35 4.66 0.21 8.51
CA VAL A 35 4.77 0.24 9.97
C VAL A 35 5.21 1.63 10.42
N LYS A 36 4.57 2.11 11.49
CA LYS A 36 5.04 3.27 12.25
C LYS A 36 4.81 2.99 13.74
N ASN A 37 5.89 3.08 14.52
CA ASN A 37 5.92 2.68 15.92
C ASN A 37 5.48 1.21 16.05
N ASP A 38 4.48 0.90 16.87
CA ASP A 38 3.95 -0.47 17.09
C ASP A 38 2.67 -0.77 16.29
N SER A 39 2.37 0.07 15.29
CA SER A 39 1.15 -0.01 14.49
C SER A 39 1.44 -0.27 13.02
N VAL A 40 0.66 -1.16 12.43
CA VAL A 40 0.62 -1.44 10.99
C VAL A 40 -0.54 -0.67 10.39
N PHE A 41 -0.27 0.13 9.37
CA PHE A 41 -1.25 0.93 8.67
C PHE A 41 -1.50 0.34 7.28
N HIS A 42 -2.68 -0.26 7.08
CA HIS A 42 -3.08 -0.82 5.80
C HIS A 42 -3.65 0.26 4.90
N LYS A 43 -3.10 0.35 3.69
CA LYS A 43 -3.44 1.34 2.67
C LYS A 43 -3.75 0.68 1.33
N ILE A 44 -4.42 1.46 0.48
CA ILE A 44 -4.88 1.03 -0.83
C ILE A 44 -4.38 2.05 -1.84
N LYS A 45 -3.65 1.61 -2.85
CA LYS A 45 -3.29 2.41 -4.01
C LYS A 45 -4.06 1.90 -5.23
N GLN A 46 -4.80 2.80 -5.87
CA GLN A 46 -5.39 2.53 -7.19
C GLN A 46 -4.41 2.96 -8.27
N LEU A 47 -4.21 2.09 -9.25
CA LEU A 47 -3.42 2.34 -10.45
C LEU A 47 -4.35 2.30 -11.68
N PRO A 48 -3.92 2.90 -12.79
CA PRO A 48 -4.53 2.65 -14.09
C PRO A 48 -4.53 1.16 -14.43
N ASN A 49 -5.32 0.76 -15.43
CA ASN A 49 -5.33 -0.62 -15.90
C ASN A 49 -3.93 -1.08 -16.31
N TYR A 50 -3.58 -2.34 -16.01
CA TYR A 50 -2.24 -2.91 -16.23
C TYR A 50 -1.10 -2.21 -15.47
N GLY A 51 -1.40 -1.33 -14.51
CA GLY A 51 -0.40 -0.64 -13.72
C GLY A 51 0.45 -1.58 -12.85
N ILE A 52 -0.13 -2.68 -12.35
CA ILE A 52 0.62 -3.70 -11.58
C ILE A 52 1.64 -4.39 -12.48
N GLU A 53 1.22 -4.80 -13.67
CA GLU A 53 2.06 -5.51 -14.63
C GLU A 53 3.17 -4.61 -15.16
N HIS A 54 2.83 -3.40 -15.64
CA HIS A 54 3.80 -2.46 -16.21
C HIS A 54 4.86 -2.00 -15.20
N LEU A 55 4.51 -1.88 -13.92
CA LEU A 55 5.44 -1.53 -12.86
C LEU A 55 6.13 -2.75 -12.23
N GLY A 56 5.77 -3.97 -12.66
CA GLY A 56 6.35 -5.22 -12.16
C GLY A 56 6.10 -5.45 -10.67
N ILE A 57 4.96 -4.98 -10.14
CA ILE A 57 4.66 -5.03 -8.70
C ILE A 57 4.37 -6.47 -8.29
N LYS A 58 5.02 -6.96 -7.23
CA LYS A 58 4.83 -8.32 -6.73
C LYS A 58 4.36 -8.33 -5.27
N LEU A 59 3.66 -9.41 -4.93
CA LEU A 59 3.28 -9.69 -3.54
C LEU A 59 4.52 -9.83 -2.67
N TYR A 60 4.41 -9.38 -1.42
CA TYR A 60 5.46 -9.43 -0.40
C TYR A 60 6.72 -8.62 -0.71
N GLU A 61 6.75 -7.83 -1.80
CA GLU A 61 7.82 -6.86 -2.02
C GLU A 61 7.54 -5.57 -1.25
N SER A 62 8.62 -4.88 -0.85
CA SER A 62 8.54 -3.59 -0.17
C SER A 62 9.06 -2.47 -1.06
N TYR A 63 8.40 -1.33 -1.03
CA TYR A 63 8.76 -0.16 -1.83
C TYR A 63 8.91 1.08 -0.96
N SER A 64 9.72 2.04 -1.41
CA SER A 64 9.86 3.33 -0.73
C SER A 64 8.51 4.04 -0.65
N LEU A 65 8.15 4.50 0.55
CA LEU A 65 6.90 5.19 0.83
C LEU A 65 7.19 6.52 1.54
N LYS A 66 6.58 7.60 1.06
CA LYS A 66 6.54 8.89 1.76
C LYS A 66 5.13 9.09 2.32
N VAL A 67 5.00 9.41 3.60
CA VAL A 67 3.71 9.61 4.28
C VAL A 67 3.71 10.96 4.98
N VAL A 68 2.61 11.70 4.89
CA VAL A 68 2.45 12.99 5.59
C VAL A 68 2.22 12.72 7.08
N GLU A 69 2.93 13.44 7.96
CA GLU A 69 2.88 13.21 9.40
C GLU A 69 1.53 13.59 10.03
N SER A 70 0.87 14.61 9.50
CA SER A 70 -0.44 15.05 9.98
C SER A 70 -1.59 14.17 9.50
N ASP A 71 -1.40 13.41 8.42
CA ASP A 71 -2.44 12.57 7.83
C ASP A 71 -1.84 11.38 7.08
N TYR A 72 -1.97 10.19 7.67
CA TYR A 72 -1.44 8.95 7.12
C TYR A 72 -2.27 8.42 5.92
N GLY A 73 -3.39 9.06 5.60
CA GLY A 73 -4.14 8.86 4.35
C GLY A 73 -3.45 9.49 3.14
N ILE A 74 -2.57 10.47 3.35
CA ILE A 74 -1.82 11.14 2.28
C ILE A 74 -0.43 10.53 2.20
N PHE A 75 -0.20 9.78 1.12
CA PHE A 75 1.05 9.07 0.90
C PHE A 75 1.42 8.98 -0.58
N ASP A 76 2.70 8.74 -0.83
CA ASP A 76 3.25 8.49 -2.15
C ASP A 76 4.20 7.29 -2.11
N ILE A 77 3.88 6.25 -2.89
CA ILE A 77 4.63 5.00 -2.96
C ILE A 77 5.37 4.93 -4.29
N ASP A 78 6.69 4.76 -4.23
CA ASP A 78 7.55 4.67 -5.40
C ASP A 78 7.83 3.21 -5.73
N PHE A 79 6.99 2.63 -6.59
CA PHE A 79 7.10 1.24 -7.04
C PHE A 79 8.38 0.94 -7.84
N LYS A 80 9.17 1.95 -8.23
CA LYS A 80 10.48 1.74 -8.88
C LYS A 80 11.60 1.54 -7.86
N LYS A 81 11.39 1.93 -6.61
CA LYS A 81 12.38 1.82 -5.52
C LYS A 81 12.04 0.66 -4.60
N ARG A 82 12.34 -0.56 -5.06
CA ARG A 82 12.22 -1.78 -4.27
C ARG A 82 13.25 -1.80 -3.13
N LYS A 83 12.87 -2.41 -2.02
CA LYS A 83 13.76 -2.82 -0.94
C LYS A 83 13.57 -4.32 -0.67
N ASP A 84 14.68 -5.04 -0.51
CA ASP A 84 14.66 -6.49 -0.29
C ASP A 84 14.18 -6.89 1.12
N THR A 85 14.00 -5.92 2.02
CA THR A 85 13.48 -6.15 3.36
C THR A 85 11.96 -6.29 3.34
N VAL A 86 11.47 -7.46 3.75
CA VAL A 86 10.04 -7.69 4.01
C VAL A 86 9.79 -7.44 5.50
N ILE A 87 8.90 -6.50 5.81
CA ILE A 87 8.50 -6.23 7.20
C ILE A 87 7.28 -7.08 7.49
N ASP A 88 7.35 -8.08 8.37
CA ASP A 88 6.18 -8.92 8.69
C ASP A 88 5.22 -8.19 9.63
N LYS A 89 3.99 -7.92 9.15
CA LYS A 89 2.94 -7.25 9.93
C LYS A 89 2.54 -8.01 11.20
N ARG A 90 2.74 -9.33 11.25
CA ARG A 90 2.37 -10.18 12.41
C ARG A 90 3.20 -9.89 13.66
N ASN A 91 4.34 -9.22 13.51
CA ASN A 91 5.17 -8.80 14.64
C ASN A 91 4.59 -7.60 15.40
N TYR A 92 3.50 -7.01 14.91
CA TYR A 92 2.91 -5.79 15.46
C TYR A 92 1.50 -6.04 15.96
N LYS A 93 1.20 -5.49 17.16
CA LYS A 93 -0.06 -5.75 17.87
C LYS A 93 -1.25 -5.00 17.28
N VAL A 94 -1.01 -3.80 16.77
CA VAL A 94 -2.07 -2.89 16.33
C VAL A 94 -2.13 -2.86 14.81
N GLN A 95 -3.26 -3.27 14.24
CA GLN A 95 -3.50 -3.26 12.79
C GLN A 95 -4.60 -2.23 12.48
N ILE A 96 -4.28 -1.21 11.70
CA ILE A 96 -5.15 -0.09 11.37
C ILE A 96 -5.53 -0.18 9.89
N TYR A 97 -6.78 -0.56 9.64
CA TYR A 97 -7.31 -0.76 8.30
C TYR A 97 -7.98 0.52 7.78
N ASN A 98 -7.85 0.78 6.48
CA ASN A 98 -8.51 1.93 5.86
C ASN A 98 -10.04 1.86 5.97
N THR A 99 -10.62 0.65 5.88
CA THR A 99 -12.07 0.37 6.07
C THR A 99 -12.28 -1.05 6.60
N ALA A 100 -13.47 -1.37 7.11
CA ALA A 100 -13.82 -2.75 7.47
C ALA A 100 -13.74 -3.72 6.27
N ASN A 101 -14.17 -3.26 5.09
CA ASN A 101 -14.05 -4.03 3.85
C ASN A 101 -12.59 -4.29 3.47
N HIS A 102 -11.69 -3.35 3.76
CA HIS A 102 -10.26 -3.57 3.55
C HIS A 102 -9.79 -4.75 4.40
N ARG A 103 -10.12 -4.77 5.70
CA ARG A 103 -9.79 -5.89 6.59
C ARG A 103 -10.27 -7.23 6.03
N TYR A 104 -11.56 -7.32 5.67
CA TYR A 104 -12.14 -8.54 5.09
C TYR A 104 -11.46 -9.01 3.79
N ILE A 105 -10.83 -8.11 3.03
CA ILE A 105 -10.16 -8.47 1.78
C ILE A 105 -8.76 -9.04 2.04
N ILE A 106 -8.08 -8.63 3.11
CA ILE A 106 -6.66 -8.94 3.36
C ILE A 106 -6.43 -9.93 4.50
N GLU A 107 -7.46 -10.21 5.31
CA GLU A 107 -7.53 -11.29 6.31
C GLU A 107 -8.51 -12.36 5.84
#